data_AF-A0A1Y0Y1M7-F1
#
_entry.id   AF-A0A1Y0Y1M7-F1
#
_cell.length_a   1.000
_cell.length_b   1.000
_cell.length_c   1.000
_cell.angle_alpha   90.00
_cell.angle_beta   90.00
_cell.angle_gamma   90.00
#
_symmetry.space_group_name_H-M   'P 1'
#
loop_
_entity.id
_entity.type
_entity.pdbx_description
1 polymer ?
#
loop_
_entity_poly.entity_id
_entity_poly.type
_entity_poly.pdbx_seq_one_letter_code
_entity_poly.pdbx_strand_id
1 'polypeptide(L)'
;MSRLASRPRSMQPIRKLVWVAGHRQPLLPPSRSVEAAPWSQQPQHRLIAAQTRSNQCIPSHGEYAAAQNASALGVNPDALAATCVVESGCRNVYTANSNSSITGAFQMSNGTYNEALQKALASNPSLASTITNTGISGQQDPATQAVAAAQYLKDAATTLQNAGISNPTALDARAYYNFGPTAGQAIARATDDTPMSEFVSASHMASNGISSNETVGQWRANVASKMGSAASSPILSS
;
A
#
# COMPACT_ATOMS: atom_id res chain seq x y z
N MET A 1 38.71 -19.12 18.18
CA MET A 1 37.75 -19.01 17.05
C MET A 1 36.49 -18.32 17.55
N SER A 2 36.45 -16.99 17.44
CA SER A 2 35.35 -16.16 17.97
C SER A 2 34.28 -15.93 16.92
N ARG A 3 33.02 -16.15 17.31
CA ARG A 3 31.81 -15.98 16.49
C ARG A 3 31.53 -14.48 16.31
N LEU A 4 31.43 -14.01 15.06
CA LEU A 4 30.84 -12.71 14.75
C LEU A 4 29.31 -12.82 14.87
N ALA A 5 28.75 -12.13 15.85
CA ALA A 5 27.31 -11.90 15.98
C ALA A 5 26.90 -10.77 15.02
N SER A 6 26.09 -11.11 14.02
CA SER A 6 25.44 -10.14 13.12
C SER A 6 24.39 -9.35 13.90
N ARG A 7 24.62 -8.04 14.07
CA ARG A 7 23.64 -7.11 14.64
C ARG A 7 22.51 -6.84 13.64
N PRO A 8 21.25 -6.70 14.08
CA PRO A 8 20.16 -6.23 13.22
C PRO A 8 20.40 -4.76 12.80
N ARG A 9 20.30 -4.47 11.50
CA ARG A 9 20.42 -3.11 10.94
C ARG A 9 19.17 -2.30 11.26
N SER A 10 19.37 -1.10 11.79
CA SER A 10 18.29 -0.14 12.05
C SER A 10 17.67 0.35 10.73
N MET A 11 16.34 0.46 10.73
CA MET A 11 15.61 1.24 9.72
C MET A 11 16.06 2.72 9.77
N GLN A 12 16.13 3.37 8.60
CA GLN A 12 16.61 4.74 8.42
C GLN A 12 15.52 5.65 7.80
N PRO A 13 15.52 6.97 8.10
CA PRO A 13 14.43 7.93 7.82
C PRO A 13 14.23 8.32 6.35
N ILE A 14 13.00 8.73 6.00
CA ILE A 14 12.50 9.07 4.65
C ILE A 14 12.45 10.62 4.47
N ARG A 15 12.49 11.17 3.25
CA ARG A 15 11.90 12.49 2.96
C ARG A 15 10.83 12.27 1.89
N LYS A 16 9.54 12.36 2.24
CA LYS A 16 8.43 12.32 1.28
C LYS A 16 8.20 13.74 0.72
N LEU A 17 8.14 13.87 -0.61
CA LEU A 17 7.76 15.11 -1.27
C LEU A 17 6.30 15.45 -0.89
N VAL A 18 6.08 16.61 -0.29
CA VAL A 18 4.75 17.17 -0.04
C VAL A 18 4.21 17.72 -1.36
N TRP A 19 3.07 17.21 -1.84
CA TRP A 19 2.35 17.82 -2.95
C TRP A 19 1.28 18.78 -2.41
N VAL A 20 1.41 20.06 -2.74
CA VAL A 20 0.42 21.12 -2.48
C VAL A 20 -0.53 21.18 -3.68
N ALA A 21 -1.83 21.01 -3.46
CA ALA A 21 -2.84 21.02 -4.52
C ALA A 21 -3.18 22.46 -4.98
N GLY A 22 -3.13 22.71 -6.29
CA GLY A 22 -3.49 23.99 -6.91
C GLY A 22 -4.10 23.85 -8.32
N HIS A 23 -5.44 23.94 -8.37
CA HIS A 23 -6.35 24.53 -9.38
C HIS A 23 -6.39 24.19 -10.89
N ARG A 24 -7.67 24.00 -11.31
CA ARG A 24 -8.42 24.24 -12.58
C ARG A 24 -8.36 23.22 -13.72
N GLN A 25 -9.54 22.67 -14.02
CA GLN A 25 -9.89 21.80 -15.16
C GLN A 25 -10.09 22.61 -16.47
N PRO A 26 -9.81 22.01 -17.64
CA PRO A 26 -10.49 22.33 -18.89
C PRO A 26 -11.43 21.19 -19.37
N LEU A 27 -12.48 21.62 -20.06
CA LEU A 27 -13.60 20.84 -20.61
C LEU A 27 -13.19 19.81 -21.69
N LEU A 28 -13.84 18.64 -21.69
CA LEU A 28 -13.74 17.59 -22.72
C LEU A 28 -14.85 17.73 -23.80
N PRO A 29 -14.58 17.38 -25.08
CA PRO A 29 -15.61 17.12 -26.10
C PRO A 29 -15.99 15.62 -26.21
N PRO A 30 -17.10 15.25 -26.90
CA PRO A 30 -17.83 14.01 -26.64
C PRO A 30 -17.37 12.76 -27.43
N SER A 31 -17.57 11.63 -26.74
CA SER A 31 -17.68 10.21 -27.10
C SER A 31 -17.58 9.74 -28.57
N ARG A 32 -16.77 8.69 -28.77
CA ARG A 32 -17.02 7.62 -29.75
C ARG A 32 -17.12 6.26 -29.04
N SER A 33 -18.10 5.50 -29.49
CA SER A 33 -18.54 4.18 -29.01
C SER A 33 -17.45 3.12 -29.17
N VAL A 34 -17.23 2.29 -28.15
CA VAL A 34 -16.57 0.99 -28.28
C VAL A 34 -17.44 -0.07 -27.59
N GLU A 35 -17.95 -0.94 -28.45
CA GLU A 35 -18.31 -2.35 -28.30
C GLU A 35 -18.38 -2.96 -26.89
N ALA A 36 -19.53 -3.58 -26.59
CA ALA A 36 -19.83 -4.26 -25.34
C ALA A 36 -19.04 -5.58 -25.19
N ALA A 37 -18.27 -5.70 -24.11
CA ALA A 37 -17.71 -6.97 -23.64
C ALA A 37 -18.75 -7.75 -22.80
N PRO A 38 -18.70 -9.11 -22.79
CA PRO A 38 -19.79 -9.95 -22.29
C PRO A 38 -19.92 -9.93 -20.76
N TRP A 39 -21.17 -10.09 -20.32
CA TRP A 39 -21.63 -10.01 -18.94
C TRP A 39 -21.20 -11.24 -18.11
N SER A 40 -20.17 -11.09 -17.29
CA SER A 40 -20.02 -11.85 -16.02
C SER A 40 -19.09 -11.19 -14.99
N GLN A 41 -18.66 -9.94 -15.20
CA GLN A 41 -17.75 -9.26 -14.26
C GLN A 41 -18.53 -8.55 -13.14
N GLN A 42 -18.31 -9.04 -11.92
CA GLN A 42 -18.95 -8.63 -10.67
C GLN A 42 -18.75 -7.13 -10.32
N PRO A 43 -19.61 -6.56 -9.44
CA PRO A 43 -19.58 -5.13 -9.04
C PRO A 43 -18.23 -4.60 -8.52
N GLN A 44 -17.34 -5.49 -8.06
CA GLN A 44 -16.02 -5.18 -7.50
C GLN A 44 -15.07 -4.54 -8.54
N HIS A 45 -15.31 -4.74 -9.84
CA HIS A 45 -14.47 -4.18 -10.90
C HIS A 45 -14.77 -2.70 -11.20
N ARG A 46 -15.90 -2.16 -10.72
CA ARG A 46 -16.30 -0.77 -11.01
C ARG A 46 -15.66 0.26 -10.08
N LEU A 47 -15.24 -0.11 -8.87
CA LEU A 47 -14.66 0.82 -7.88
C LEU A 47 -13.19 1.15 -8.19
N ILE A 48 -12.39 0.14 -8.53
CA ILE A 48 -11.00 0.34 -9.00
C ILE A 48 -11.01 1.26 -10.22
N ALA A 49 -11.80 0.92 -11.24
CA ALA A 49 -11.93 1.72 -12.47
C ALA A 49 -12.56 3.12 -12.27
N ALA A 50 -13.23 3.40 -11.15
CA ALA A 50 -13.80 4.72 -10.86
C ALA A 50 -12.82 5.62 -10.09
N GLN A 51 -12.03 5.06 -9.16
CA GLN A 51 -10.95 5.78 -8.48
C GLN A 51 -9.76 6.05 -9.44
N THR A 52 -9.48 5.14 -10.37
CA THR A 52 -8.38 5.24 -11.35
C THR A 52 -8.74 6.00 -12.63
N ARG A 53 -10.02 6.35 -12.87
CA ARG A 53 -10.40 7.15 -14.05
C ARG A 53 -10.07 8.65 -13.95
N SER A 54 -9.77 9.16 -12.75
CA SER A 54 -9.41 10.58 -12.56
C SER A 54 -7.91 10.84 -12.59
N ASN A 55 -7.09 9.82 -12.26
CA ASN A 55 -5.63 9.88 -12.30
C ASN A 55 -5.15 8.66 -13.04
N GLN A 56 -4.33 8.81 -14.08
CA GLN A 56 -3.70 7.73 -14.84
C GLN A 56 -2.89 6.81 -13.92
N CYS A 57 -3.59 5.89 -13.27
CA CYS A 57 -3.04 4.81 -12.49
C CYS A 57 -2.57 3.74 -13.49
N ILE A 58 -1.79 2.79 -13.00
CA ILE A 58 -1.27 1.60 -13.70
C ILE A 58 -2.02 1.29 -15.03
N PRO A 59 -1.33 1.04 -16.18
CA PRO A 59 -2.03 0.75 -17.44
C PRO A 59 -3.17 -0.26 -17.21
N SER A 60 -4.35 -0.06 -17.79
CA SER A 60 -5.59 -0.77 -17.43
C SER A 60 -5.45 -2.31 -17.29
N HIS A 61 -4.53 -2.92 -18.04
CA HIS A 61 -4.18 -4.34 -17.92
C HIS A 61 -3.47 -4.70 -16.60
N GLY A 62 -2.57 -3.85 -16.08
CA GLY A 62 -1.86 -4.04 -14.82
C GLY A 62 -2.74 -3.83 -13.58
N GLU A 63 -3.76 -2.97 -13.64
CA GLU A 63 -4.75 -2.82 -12.54
C GLU A 63 -5.58 -4.09 -12.37
N TYR A 64 -6.03 -4.66 -13.49
CA TYR A 64 -6.78 -5.90 -13.50
C TYR A 64 -5.96 -7.07 -12.93
N ALA A 65 -4.69 -7.19 -13.36
CA ALA A 65 -3.78 -8.21 -12.83
C ALA A 65 -3.51 -8.02 -11.33
N ALA A 66 -3.29 -6.78 -10.88
CA ALA A 66 -3.08 -6.45 -9.47
C ALA A 66 -4.28 -6.85 -8.60
N ALA A 67 -5.50 -6.56 -9.03
CA ALA A 67 -6.72 -6.92 -8.32
C ALA A 67 -6.91 -8.45 -8.24
N GLN A 68 -6.72 -9.16 -9.35
CA GLN A 68 -6.84 -10.62 -9.39
C GLN A 68 -5.79 -11.30 -8.51
N ASN A 69 -4.54 -10.83 -8.55
CA ASN A 69 -3.46 -11.33 -7.72
C ASN A 69 -3.72 -11.09 -6.22
N ALA A 70 -4.31 -9.94 -5.86
CA ALA A 70 -4.72 -9.64 -4.48
C ALA A 70 -5.79 -10.62 -4.00
N SER A 71 -6.85 -10.80 -4.80
CA SER A 71 -7.93 -11.76 -4.50
C SER A 71 -7.40 -13.18 -4.36
N ALA A 72 -6.46 -13.60 -5.21
CA ALA A 72 -5.81 -14.91 -5.13
C ALA A 72 -4.97 -15.11 -3.85
N LEU A 73 -4.60 -14.03 -3.16
CA LEU A 73 -3.96 -14.06 -1.84
C LEU A 73 -4.97 -13.94 -0.68
N GLY A 74 -6.26 -13.77 -0.97
CA GLY A 74 -7.31 -13.51 0.02
C GLY A 74 -7.32 -12.05 0.51
N VAL A 75 -6.83 -11.13 -0.31
CA VAL A 75 -6.78 -9.69 -0.01
C VAL A 75 -7.83 -8.96 -0.83
N ASN A 76 -8.64 -8.14 -0.15
CA ASN A 76 -9.63 -7.26 -0.77
C ASN A 76 -8.93 -6.26 -1.70
N PRO A 77 -9.25 -6.27 -3.01
CA PRO A 77 -8.66 -5.34 -3.97
C PRO A 77 -8.86 -3.86 -3.62
N ASP A 78 -9.97 -3.49 -2.96
CA ASP A 78 -10.21 -2.11 -2.55
C ASP A 78 -9.22 -1.64 -1.47
N ALA A 79 -8.86 -2.52 -0.53
CA ALA A 79 -7.87 -2.21 0.50
C ALA A 79 -6.45 -2.08 -0.09
N LEU A 80 -6.14 -2.90 -1.11
CA LEU A 80 -4.90 -2.76 -1.87
C LEU A 80 -4.87 -1.43 -2.65
N ALA A 81 -5.97 -1.07 -3.31
CA ALA A 81 -6.09 0.19 -4.04
C ALA A 81 -5.93 1.40 -3.10
N ALA A 82 -6.56 1.37 -1.91
CA ALA A 82 -6.38 2.42 -0.90
C ALA A 82 -4.91 2.64 -0.52
N THR A 83 -4.17 1.54 -0.36
CA THR A 83 -2.73 1.58 -0.05
C THR A 83 -1.96 2.25 -1.18
N CYS A 84 -2.21 1.84 -2.42
CA CYS A 84 -1.62 2.40 -3.63
C CYS A 84 -1.88 3.92 -3.77
N VAL A 85 -3.09 4.38 -3.48
CA VAL A 85 -3.47 5.80 -3.50
C VAL A 85 -2.65 6.60 -2.49
N VAL A 86 -2.50 6.12 -1.26
CA VAL A 86 -1.74 6.86 -0.23
C VAL A 86 -0.24 6.85 -0.51
N GLU A 87 0.29 5.77 -1.09
CA GLU A 87 1.72 5.67 -1.36
C GLU A 87 2.18 6.54 -2.53
N SER A 88 1.44 6.55 -3.64
CA SER A 88 1.90 7.20 -4.87
C SER A 88 0.81 7.90 -5.68
N GLY A 89 -0.43 7.93 -5.17
CA GLY A 89 -1.60 8.21 -6.00
C GLY A 89 -1.78 7.16 -7.11
N CYS A 90 -1.32 5.93 -6.86
CA CYS A 90 -1.26 4.83 -7.82
C CYS A 90 -0.43 5.07 -9.08
N ARG A 91 0.59 5.92 -8.98
CA ARG A 91 1.53 6.20 -10.06
C ARG A 91 2.82 5.43 -9.84
N ASN A 92 3.36 4.86 -10.91
CA ASN A 92 4.62 4.16 -10.82
C ASN A 92 5.78 5.16 -10.65
N VAL A 93 6.39 5.20 -9.46
CA VAL A 93 7.52 6.08 -9.15
C VAL A 93 8.82 5.35 -9.42
N TYR A 94 9.48 5.66 -10.54
CA TYR A 94 10.66 4.93 -10.99
C TYR A 94 11.96 5.31 -10.28
N THR A 95 11.99 6.46 -9.62
CA THR A 95 13.22 6.99 -9.03
C THR A 95 13.05 7.06 -7.53
N ALA A 96 13.90 6.32 -6.80
CA ALA A 96 13.99 6.49 -5.36
C ALA A 96 14.67 7.83 -5.05
N ASN A 97 14.37 8.42 -3.89
CA ASN A 97 15.21 9.49 -3.39
C ASN A 97 16.63 8.95 -3.10
N SER A 98 17.63 9.83 -3.10
CA SER A 98 19.07 9.47 -3.12
C SER A 98 19.56 8.59 -1.97
N ASN A 99 18.75 8.36 -0.93
CA ASN A 99 19.08 7.55 0.24
C ASN A 99 18.07 6.42 0.50
N SER A 100 17.19 6.10 -0.46
CA SER A 100 16.18 5.07 -0.31
C SER A 100 16.18 4.11 -1.50
N SER A 101 15.61 2.93 -1.29
CA SER A 101 15.30 1.98 -2.36
C SER A 101 13.79 1.87 -2.58
N ILE A 102 13.02 2.80 -2.02
CA ILE A 102 11.57 2.85 -2.12
C ILE A 102 11.17 3.40 -3.48
N THR A 103 10.53 2.54 -4.28
CA THR A 103 10.04 2.86 -5.62
C THR A 103 8.72 2.15 -5.90
N GLY A 104 8.18 2.36 -7.09
CA GLY A 104 7.00 1.68 -7.58
C GLY A 104 5.69 2.29 -7.09
N ALA A 105 4.56 1.76 -7.59
CA ALA A 105 3.22 2.24 -7.25
C ALA A 105 2.87 2.07 -5.75
N PHE A 106 3.49 1.10 -5.07
CA PHE A 106 3.26 0.81 -3.67
C PHE A 106 4.39 1.27 -2.74
N GLN A 107 5.41 1.96 -3.28
CA GLN A 107 6.51 2.54 -2.49
C GLN A 107 7.13 1.54 -1.50
N MET A 108 7.38 0.31 -1.95
CA MET A 108 8.03 -0.71 -1.11
C MET A 108 9.54 -0.56 -1.17
N SER A 109 10.25 -0.81 -0.05
CA SER A 109 11.71 -0.97 -0.07
C SER A 109 12.12 -2.29 -0.73
N ASN A 110 13.41 -2.45 -1.07
CA ASN A 110 13.91 -3.66 -1.72
C ASN A 110 13.74 -4.89 -0.82
N GLY A 111 14.03 -4.71 0.47
CA GLY A 111 13.90 -5.77 1.47
C GLY A 111 12.44 -6.20 1.64
N THR A 112 11.55 -5.23 1.83
CA THR A 112 10.10 -5.49 2.01
C THR A 112 9.49 -6.12 0.76
N TYR A 113 9.83 -5.61 -0.43
CA TYR A 113 9.34 -6.16 -1.69
C TYR A 113 9.78 -7.62 -1.86
N ASN A 114 11.08 -7.91 -1.72
CA ASN A 114 11.59 -9.27 -1.91
C ASN A 114 10.99 -10.24 -0.89
N GLU A 115 10.97 -9.88 0.39
CA GLU A 115 10.42 -10.76 1.43
C GLU A 115 8.94 -11.05 1.18
N ALA A 116 8.13 -10.02 0.93
CA ALA A 116 6.70 -10.18 0.73
C ALA A 116 6.38 -10.93 -0.58
N LEU A 117 7.13 -10.70 -1.66
CA LEU A 117 6.96 -11.45 -2.90
C LEU A 117 7.29 -12.93 -2.71
N GLN A 118 8.38 -13.26 -2.02
CA GLN A 118 8.74 -14.66 -1.77
C GLN A 118 7.71 -15.37 -0.90
N LYS A 119 7.16 -14.69 0.13
CA LYS A 119 6.03 -15.21 0.91
C LYS A 119 4.78 -15.44 0.06
N ALA A 120 4.45 -14.49 -0.84
CA ALA A 120 3.31 -14.61 -1.73
C ALA A 120 3.45 -15.85 -2.64
N LEU A 121 4.61 -16.02 -3.27
CA LEU A 121 4.90 -17.15 -4.15
C LEU A 121 4.98 -18.48 -3.40
N ALA A 122 5.47 -18.48 -2.16
CA ALA A 122 5.48 -19.68 -1.33
C ALA A 122 4.05 -20.11 -0.93
N SER A 123 3.16 -19.15 -0.64
CA SER A 123 1.77 -19.44 -0.27
C SER A 123 0.85 -19.73 -1.46
N ASN A 124 1.14 -19.15 -2.62
CA ASN A 124 0.41 -19.38 -3.87
C ASN A 124 1.38 -19.38 -5.07
N PRO A 125 2.01 -20.53 -5.38
CA PRO A 125 2.99 -20.64 -6.46
C PRO A 125 2.44 -20.30 -7.86
N SER A 126 1.13 -20.39 -8.07
CA SER A 126 0.51 -20.07 -9.37
C SER A 126 0.68 -18.60 -9.77
N LEU A 127 0.88 -17.70 -8.80
CA LEU A 127 1.16 -16.28 -9.04
C LEU A 127 2.46 -16.04 -9.82
N ALA A 128 3.41 -16.99 -9.81
CA ALA A 128 4.62 -16.86 -10.62
C ALA A 128 4.31 -16.76 -12.11
N SER A 129 3.20 -17.37 -12.58
CA SER A 129 2.76 -17.30 -13.97
C SER A 129 2.08 -15.98 -14.35
N THR A 130 1.73 -15.15 -13.35
CA THR A 130 1.01 -13.89 -13.55
C THR A 130 1.90 -12.66 -13.46
N ILE A 131 3.20 -12.83 -13.20
CA ILE A 131 4.17 -11.75 -13.01
C ILE A 131 5.39 -11.92 -13.91
N THR A 132 5.98 -10.80 -14.33
CA THR A 132 7.03 -10.81 -15.37
C THR A 132 8.43 -11.00 -14.79
N ASN A 133 8.65 -10.68 -13.52
CA ASN A 133 9.97 -10.72 -12.90
C ASN A 133 9.89 -10.94 -11.39
N THR A 134 10.50 -12.01 -10.88
CA THR A 134 10.48 -12.35 -9.44
C THR A 134 11.68 -11.78 -8.66
N GLY A 135 12.64 -11.16 -9.35
CA GLY A 135 13.78 -10.48 -8.77
C GLY A 135 13.51 -8.99 -8.49
N ILE A 136 14.50 -8.30 -7.93
CA ILE A 136 14.33 -6.90 -7.48
C ILE A 136 13.90 -5.93 -8.59
N SER A 137 14.26 -6.20 -9.84
CA SER A 137 13.82 -5.41 -10.99
C SER A 137 12.30 -5.45 -11.22
N GLY A 138 11.60 -6.45 -10.68
CA GLY A 138 10.14 -6.53 -10.69
C GLY A 138 9.46 -5.53 -9.74
N GLN A 139 10.20 -4.88 -8.84
CA GLN A 139 9.67 -3.85 -7.94
C GLN A 139 9.07 -2.65 -8.69
N GLN A 140 9.56 -2.40 -9.91
CA GLN A 140 9.11 -1.32 -10.79
C GLN A 140 7.97 -1.77 -11.72
N ASP A 141 7.62 -3.05 -11.74
CA ASP A 141 6.46 -3.55 -12.47
C ASP A 141 5.24 -3.48 -11.53
N PRO A 142 4.19 -2.69 -11.84
CA PRO A 142 3.10 -2.50 -10.90
C PRO A 142 2.31 -3.77 -10.58
N ALA A 143 2.13 -4.68 -11.54
CA ALA A 143 1.41 -5.93 -11.30
C ALA A 143 2.20 -6.88 -10.38
N THR A 144 3.52 -6.93 -10.56
CA THR A 144 4.44 -7.68 -9.71
C THR A 144 4.53 -7.07 -8.32
N GLN A 145 4.67 -5.74 -8.21
CA GLN A 145 4.73 -5.07 -6.91
C GLN A 145 3.40 -5.18 -6.15
N ALA A 146 2.26 -5.22 -6.86
CA ALA A 146 0.95 -5.46 -6.25
C ALA A 146 0.87 -6.82 -5.53
N VAL A 147 1.49 -7.88 -6.07
CA VAL A 147 1.57 -9.19 -5.39
C VAL A 147 2.29 -9.04 -4.04
N ALA A 148 3.44 -8.38 -4.04
CA ALA A 148 4.22 -8.14 -2.82
C ALA A 148 3.45 -7.26 -1.83
N ALA A 149 2.80 -6.18 -2.31
CA ALA A 149 2.02 -5.29 -1.47
C ALA A 149 0.79 -5.97 -0.87
N ALA A 150 0.09 -6.81 -1.64
CA ALA A 150 -1.04 -7.61 -1.16
C ALA A 150 -0.58 -8.56 -0.05
N GLN A 151 0.52 -9.29 -0.24
CA GLN A 151 1.06 -10.15 0.81
C GLN A 151 1.47 -9.35 2.05
N TYR A 152 2.06 -8.17 1.89
CA TYR A 152 2.44 -7.33 3.03
C TYR A 152 1.21 -6.79 3.79
N LEU A 153 0.12 -6.46 3.08
CA LEU A 153 -1.16 -6.12 3.70
C LEU A 153 -1.80 -7.32 4.42
N LYS A 154 -1.70 -8.52 3.85
CA LYS A 154 -2.15 -9.76 4.50
C LYS A 154 -1.39 -10.00 5.81
N ASP A 155 -0.06 -9.87 5.80
CA ASP A 155 0.79 -9.98 6.99
C ASP A 155 0.37 -8.93 8.06
N ALA A 156 0.07 -7.70 7.63
CA ALA A 156 -0.43 -6.66 8.52
C ALA A 156 -1.78 -7.04 9.14
N ALA A 157 -2.77 -7.44 8.33
CA ALA A 157 -4.09 -7.83 8.82
C ALA A 157 -4.02 -9.02 9.78
N THR A 158 -3.24 -10.06 9.46
CA THR A 158 -3.05 -11.21 10.36
C THR A 158 -2.38 -10.78 11.67
N THR A 159 -1.38 -9.89 11.62
CA THR A 159 -0.75 -9.34 12.83
C THR A 159 -1.76 -8.60 13.71
N LEU A 160 -2.62 -7.77 13.10
CA LEU A 160 -3.63 -7.00 13.81
C LEU A 160 -4.76 -7.90 14.38
N GLN A 161 -5.18 -8.93 13.66
CA GLN A 161 -6.11 -9.95 14.16
C GLN A 161 -5.55 -10.67 15.39
N ASN A 162 -4.28 -11.09 15.33
CA ASN A 162 -3.59 -11.69 16.47
C ASN A 162 -3.44 -10.74 17.66
N ALA A 163 -3.51 -9.42 17.42
CA ALA A 163 -3.51 -8.38 18.44
C ALA A 163 -4.91 -8.04 18.98
N GLY A 164 -5.95 -8.76 18.54
CA GLY A 164 -7.34 -8.59 18.99
C GLY A 164 -8.17 -7.60 18.17
N ILE A 165 -7.67 -7.11 17.02
CA ILE A 165 -8.45 -6.25 16.12
C ILE A 165 -9.22 -7.14 15.16
N SER A 166 -10.54 -7.22 15.37
CA SER A 166 -11.43 -7.95 14.47
C SER A 166 -11.56 -7.23 13.13
N ASN A 167 -11.46 -8.00 12.04
CA ASN A 167 -11.64 -7.53 10.66
C ASN A 167 -10.84 -6.25 10.28
N PRO A 168 -9.49 -6.26 10.38
CA PRO A 168 -8.68 -5.07 10.13
C PRO A 168 -8.91 -4.45 8.76
N THR A 169 -9.03 -3.13 8.74
CA THR A 169 -9.25 -2.32 7.54
C THR A 169 -7.94 -1.78 6.95
N ALA A 170 -8.01 -1.22 5.74
CA ALA A 170 -6.87 -0.54 5.11
C ALA A 170 -6.29 0.57 6.00
N LEU A 171 -7.15 1.31 6.73
CA LEU A 171 -6.72 2.33 7.67
C LEU A 171 -5.97 1.73 8.87
N ASP A 172 -6.46 0.63 9.44
CA ASP A 172 -5.84 -0.02 10.60
C ASP A 172 -4.42 -0.50 10.27
N ALA A 173 -4.22 -1.06 9.07
CA ALA A 173 -2.90 -1.53 8.64
C ALA A 173 -1.96 -0.41 8.18
N ARG A 174 -2.42 0.84 8.07
CA ARG A 174 -1.57 1.92 7.53
C ARG A 174 -0.28 2.09 8.33
N ALA A 175 -0.39 2.05 9.65
CA ALA A 175 0.77 2.26 10.52
C ALA A 175 1.76 1.11 10.39
N TYR A 176 1.27 -0.12 10.21
CA TYR A 176 2.10 -1.28 9.90
C TYR A 176 2.87 -1.06 8.59
N TYR A 177 2.16 -0.63 7.54
CA TYR A 177 2.77 -0.40 6.23
C TYR A 177 3.87 0.67 6.27
N ASN A 178 3.63 1.72 7.05
CA ASN A 178 4.46 2.93 7.04
C ASN A 178 5.60 2.91 8.08
N PHE A 179 5.43 2.16 9.17
CA PHE A 179 6.36 2.14 10.31
C PHE A 179 6.79 0.73 10.76
N GLY A 180 6.30 -0.31 10.08
CA GLY A 180 6.61 -1.71 10.39
C GLY A 180 5.70 -2.32 11.48
N PRO A 181 5.87 -3.62 11.76
CA PRO A 181 4.91 -4.43 12.52
C PRO A 181 4.69 -3.94 13.95
N THR A 182 5.77 -3.65 14.69
CA THR A 182 5.70 -3.28 16.10
C THR A 182 4.97 -1.94 16.30
N ALA A 183 5.40 -0.90 15.59
CA ALA A 183 4.74 0.41 15.66
C ALA A 183 3.32 0.34 15.08
N GLY A 184 3.12 -0.41 13.99
CA GLY A 184 1.82 -0.60 13.38
C GLY A 184 0.78 -1.18 14.32
N GLN A 185 1.12 -2.27 15.00
CA GLN A 185 0.25 -2.89 16.00
C GLN A 185 -0.04 -1.96 17.18
N ALA A 186 0.97 -1.24 17.68
CA ALA A 186 0.81 -0.32 18.80
C ALA A 186 -0.12 0.85 18.43
N ILE A 187 0.12 1.48 17.28
CA ILE A 187 -0.70 2.60 16.77
C ILE A 187 -2.12 2.14 16.48
N ALA A 188 -2.34 0.95 15.90
CA ALA A 188 -3.68 0.45 15.63
C ALA A 188 -4.53 0.22 16.90
N ARG A 189 -3.88 0.00 18.05
CA ARG A 189 -4.55 -0.19 19.35
C ARG A 189 -4.61 1.08 20.21
N ALA A 190 -3.88 2.13 19.84
CA ALA A 190 -3.83 3.38 20.59
C ALA A 190 -5.17 4.15 20.49
N THR A 191 -5.46 4.93 21.53
CA THR A 191 -6.57 5.88 21.53
C THR A 191 -6.23 7.08 20.67
N ASP A 192 -7.25 7.81 20.22
CA ASP A 192 -7.07 8.92 19.27
C ASP A 192 -6.31 10.12 19.86
N ASP A 193 -6.31 10.28 21.19
CA ASP A 193 -5.59 11.34 21.89
C ASP A 193 -4.11 11.04 22.13
N THR A 194 -3.65 9.79 21.91
CA THR A 194 -2.25 9.42 22.11
C THR A 194 -1.35 10.16 21.10
N PRO A 195 -0.25 10.80 21.53
CA PRO A 195 0.72 11.40 20.62
C PRO A 195 1.42 10.36 19.72
N MET A 196 1.58 10.67 18.43
CA MET A 196 2.33 9.81 17.49
C MET A 196 3.80 9.61 17.93
N SER A 197 4.36 10.56 18.67
CA SER A 197 5.72 10.53 19.20
C SER A 197 5.98 9.40 20.19
N GLU A 198 4.94 8.79 20.76
CA GLU A 198 5.10 7.61 21.63
C GLU A 198 5.53 6.36 20.84
N PHE A 199 5.22 6.31 19.54
CA PHE A 199 5.44 5.12 18.70
C PHE A 199 6.48 5.33 17.60
N VAL A 200 6.67 6.58 17.17
CA VAL A 200 7.47 6.93 16.00
C VAL A 200 8.49 8.00 16.38
N SER A 201 9.75 7.80 16.00
CA SER A 201 10.80 8.78 16.25
C SER A 201 10.53 10.10 15.53
N ALA A 202 11.03 11.21 16.08
CA ALA A 202 10.86 12.53 15.46
C ALA A 202 11.36 12.59 14.00
N SER A 203 12.47 11.90 13.69
CA SER A 203 12.97 11.80 12.32
C SER A 203 11.99 11.08 11.42
N HIS A 204 11.43 9.94 11.85
CA HIS A 204 10.43 9.17 11.08
C HIS A 204 9.09 9.90 10.95
N MET A 205 8.67 10.68 11.95
CA MET A 205 7.48 11.53 11.86
C MET A 205 7.67 12.62 10.80
N ALA A 206 8.76 13.41 10.90
CA ALA A 206 9.08 14.45 9.93
C ALA A 206 9.18 13.89 8.50
N SER A 207 9.76 12.69 8.38
CA SER A 207 9.89 11.96 7.12
C SER A 207 8.56 11.66 6.42
N ASN A 208 7.49 11.53 7.22
CA ASN A 208 6.15 11.12 6.79
C ASN A 208 5.14 12.27 6.86
N GLY A 209 5.61 13.51 7.05
CA GLY A 209 4.75 14.68 7.14
C GLY A 209 3.88 14.71 8.40
N ILE A 210 4.34 14.06 9.47
CA ILE A 210 3.66 14.02 10.76
C ILE A 210 4.26 15.11 11.65
N SER A 211 3.41 15.96 12.19
CA SER A 211 3.83 17.05 13.09
C SER A 211 4.19 16.52 14.48
N SER A 212 5.03 17.24 15.22
CA SER A 212 5.53 16.79 16.54
C SER A 212 4.46 16.68 17.62
N ASN A 213 3.32 17.34 17.42
CA ASN A 213 2.15 17.31 18.31
C ASN A 213 0.96 16.56 17.70
N GLU A 214 1.15 15.84 16.60
CA GLU A 214 0.09 15.08 15.95
C GLU A 214 -0.33 13.89 16.82
N THR A 215 -1.62 13.77 17.08
CA THR A 215 -2.17 12.59 17.76
C THR A 215 -2.47 11.47 16.77
N VAL A 216 -2.64 10.25 17.27
CA VAL A 216 -3.03 9.08 16.47
C VAL A 216 -4.35 9.36 15.72
N GLY A 217 -5.33 10.00 16.36
CA GLY A 217 -6.61 10.34 15.74
C GLY A 217 -6.47 11.34 14.58
N GLN A 218 -5.65 12.38 14.76
CA GLN A 218 -5.37 13.37 13.71
C GLN A 218 -4.67 12.71 12.51
N TRP A 219 -3.67 11.85 12.79
CA TRP A 219 -2.96 11.11 11.76
C TRP A 219 -3.89 10.14 11.00
N ARG A 220 -4.73 9.37 11.72
CA ARG A 220 -5.74 8.49 11.12
C ARG A 220 -6.70 9.27 10.23
N ALA A 221 -7.21 10.41 10.68
CA ALA A 221 -8.11 11.25 9.89
C ALA A 221 -7.45 11.75 8.58
N ASN A 222 -6.20 12.19 8.66
CA ASN A 222 -5.42 12.62 7.49
C ASN A 222 -5.20 11.47 6.49
N VAL A 223 -4.84 10.29 6.98
CA VAL A 223 -4.69 9.08 6.15
C VAL A 223 -6.04 8.68 5.53
N ALA A 224 -7.10 8.62 6.32
CA ALA A 224 -8.43 8.21 5.86
C ALA A 224 -8.94 9.15 4.76
N SER A 225 -8.70 10.46 4.90
CA SER A 225 -9.03 11.45 3.87
C SER A 225 -8.31 11.17 2.54
N LYS A 226 -7.06 10.71 2.56
CA LYS A 226 -6.31 10.34 1.35
C LYS A 226 -6.79 9.01 0.75
N MET A 227 -7.14 8.04 1.60
CA MET A 227 -7.67 6.74 1.16
C MET A 227 -9.09 6.83 0.58
N GLY A 228 -9.89 7.79 1.03
CA GLY A 228 -11.30 7.91 0.68
C GLY A 228 -12.14 6.78 1.27
N SER A 229 -13.21 6.38 0.57
CA SER A 229 -14.15 5.35 1.04
C SER A 229 -13.52 3.98 1.28
N ALA A 230 -12.39 3.68 0.64
CA ALA A 230 -11.68 2.43 0.81
C ALA A 230 -10.86 2.34 2.12
N ALA A 231 -10.78 3.43 2.91
CA ALA A 231 -10.15 3.42 4.22
C ALA A 231 -10.74 2.36 5.16
N SER A 232 -12.06 2.18 5.11
CA SER A 232 -12.81 1.21 5.90
C SER A 232 -12.95 -0.16 5.25
N SER A 233 -12.34 -0.38 4.08
CA SER A 233 -12.39 -1.68 3.42
C SER A 233 -11.61 -2.71 4.24
N PRO A 234 -12.23 -3.84 4.63
CA PRO A 234 -11.52 -4.94 5.27
C PRO A 234 -10.41 -5.46 4.37
N ILE A 235 -9.26 -5.80 4.94
CA ILE A 235 -8.11 -6.27 4.16
C ILE A 235 -8.31 -7.72 3.71
N LEU A 236 -8.75 -8.59 4.61
CA LEU A 236 -8.96 -10.00 4.27
C LEU A 236 -10.35 -10.15 3.65
N SER A 237 -10.40 -10.71 2.44
CA SER A 237 -11.65 -11.13 1.83
C SER A 237 -12.13 -12.41 2.51
N SER A 238 -13.43 -12.49 2.81
CA SER A 238 -14.10 -13.69 3.34
C SER A 238 -14.22 -14.78 2.28
#